data_AF-A0A183I9N2-F1
#
_entry.id   AF-A0A183I9N2-F1
#
_cell.length_a   1.000
_cell.length_b   1.000
_cell.length_c   1.000
_cell.angle_alpha   90.00
_cell.angle_beta   90.00
_cell.angle_gamma   90.00
#
_symmetry.space_group_name_H-M   'P 1'
#
loop_
_entity.id
_entity.type
_entity.pdbx_description
1 polymer ?
#
loop_
_entity_poly.entity_id
_entity_poly.type
_entity_poly.pdbx_seq_one_letter_code
_entity_poly.pdbx_strand_id
1 'polypeptide(L)'
;MTPTVTELSTENATSPEPSFEDTDLYTNRTSADIALIIPFRNRTAHLDELLRHLLPFLNAQNVSSHIFVVEQIADQTFNKGKLMNVGFLFAKHWADFPCYIFHDVDLLPEDSRNLYQCGLGPRHLSVTVDTLGYK
;
A
#
# COMPACT_ATOMS: atom_id res chain seq x y z
N MET A 1 -12.25 25.42 -40.01
CA MET A 1 -11.65 25.54 -38.67
C MET A 1 -11.69 24.16 -38.03
N THR A 2 -10.59 23.43 -38.16
CA THR A 2 -10.35 22.12 -37.52
C THR A 2 -9.46 22.36 -36.30
N PRO A 3 -9.74 21.77 -35.13
CA PRO A 3 -8.86 21.92 -33.98
C PRO A 3 -7.61 21.07 -34.19
N THR A 4 -6.46 21.70 -34.10
CA THR A 4 -5.15 21.04 -34.10
C THR A 4 -4.92 20.46 -32.70
N VAL A 5 -4.79 19.13 -32.60
CA VAL A 5 -4.34 18.46 -31.38
C VAL A 5 -2.82 18.60 -31.31
N THR A 6 -2.30 19.25 -30.28
CA THR A 6 -0.87 19.28 -30.00
C THR A 6 -0.50 17.95 -29.34
N GLU A 7 0.35 17.16 -30.00
CA GLU A 7 0.94 15.95 -29.41
C GLU A 7 1.77 16.36 -28.19
N LEU A 8 1.45 15.77 -27.03
CA LEU A 8 2.30 15.83 -25.85
C LEU A 8 3.53 14.97 -26.17
N SER A 9 4.68 15.61 -26.35
CA SER A 9 5.95 14.92 -26.53
C SER A 9 6.14 13.93 -25.38
N THR A 10 6.22 12.65 -25.71
CA THR A 10 6.69 11.61 -24.79
C THR A 10 8.13 11.94 -24.41
N GLU A 11 8.33 12.57 -23.26
CA GLU A 11 9.62 12.54 -22.60
C GLU A 11 9.90 11.09 -22.21
N ASN A 12 10.96 10.57 -22.80
CA ASN A 12 11.43 9.21 -22.65
C ASN A 12 11.95 9.06 -21.21
N ALA A 13 11.07 8.69 -20.28
CA ALA A 13 11.42 8.40 -18.89
C ALA A 13 12.23 7.10 -18.84
N THR A 14 13.51 7.20 -19.19
CA THR A 14 14.49 6.15 -18.93
C THR A 14 14.85 6.32 -17.46
N SER A 15 14.22 5.53 -16.59
CA SER A 15 14.67 5.39 -15.22
C SER A 15 16.11 4.87 -15.25
N PRO A 16 17.06 5.48 -14.53
CA PRO A 16 18.42 4.93 -14.47
C PRO A 16 18.37 3.53 -13.85
N GLU A 17 19.04 2.57 -14.51
CA GLU A 17 19.34 1.25 -13.96
C GLU A 17 20.16 1.44 -12.66
N PRO A 18 19.78 0.80 -11.54
CA PRO A 18 20.49 0.98 -10.29
C PRO A 18 21.90 0.40 -10.40
N SER A 19 22.91 1.25 -10.17
CA SER A 19 24.31 0.85 -10.07
C SER A 19 24.57 0.04 -8.79
N PHE A 20 25.50 -0.90 -8.88
CA PHE A 20 25.85 -1.92 -7.86
C PHE A 20 26.37 -1.37 -6.51
N GLU A 21 26.40 -0.05 -6.29
CA GLU A 21 26.88 0.60 -5.06
C GLU A 21 25.75 1.11 -4.13
N ASP A 22 24.46 0.95 -4.49
CA ASP A 22 23.32 1.47 -3.71
C ASP A 22 22.84 0.57 -2.54
N THR A 23 23.63 -0.42 -2.14
CA THR A 23 23.25 -1.36 -1.06
C THR A 23 23.23 -0.71 0.32
N ASP A 24 23.98 0.39 0.51
CA ASP A 24 24.08 1.08 1.81
C ASP A 24 22.91 2.03 2.13
N LEU A 25 22.12 2.43 1.12
CA LEU A 25 20.89 3.19 1.31
C LEU A 25 19.71 2.31 1.77
N TYR A 26 19.79 0.99 1.54
CA TYR A 26 18.79 0.03 1.98
C TYR A 26 19.07 -0.56 3.38
N THR A 27 20.33 -0.57 3.83
CA THR A 27 20.72 -1.17 5.12
C THR A 27 20.61 -0.21 6.30
N ASN A 28 20.50 1.10 6.08
CA ASN A 28 20.40 2.11 7.14
C ASN A 28 18.97 2.57 7.49
N ARG A 29 17.94 2.07 6.80
CA ARG A 29 16.55 2.32 7.20
C ARG A 29 16.14 1.28 8.25
N THR A 30 16.59 1.53 9.48
CA THR A 30 16.45 0.66 10.67
C THR A 30 15.00 0.41 11.11
N SER A 31 14.02 1.00 10.43
CA SER A 31 12.61 0.64 10.52
C SER A 31 12.02 0.61 9.12
N ALA A 32 11.25 -0.43 8.81
CA ALA A 32 10.46 -0.47 7.59
C ALA A 32 9.34 0.56 7.76
N ASP A 33 9.58 1.81 7.34
CA ASP A 33 8.54 2.83 7.24
C ASP A 33 7.58 2.42 6.12
N ILE A 34 6.33 2.13 6.44
CA ILE A 34 5.33 1.74 5.45
C ILE A 34 4.15 2.71 5.42
N ALA A 35 3.65 2.99 4.23
CA ALA A 35 2.32 3.55 4.03
C ALA A 35 1.32 2.40 3.84
N LEU A 36 0.49 2.14 4.85
CA LEU A 36 -0.56 1.13 4.78
C LEU A 36 -1.88 1.79 4.34
N ILE A 37 -2.35 1.46 3.14
CA ILE A 37 -3.52 2.06 2.50
C ILE A 37 -4.70 1.10 2.57
N ILE A 38 -5.78 1.53 3.23
CA ILE A 38 -6.99 0.75 3.45
C ILE A 38 -8.14 1.42 2.69
N PRO A 39 -8.61 0.88 1.55
CA PRO A 39 -9.82 1.35 0.92
C PRO A 39 -11.04 1.03 1.79
N PHE A 40 -11.87 2.02 2.05
CA PHE A 40 -12.93 1.91 3.05
C PHE A 40 -14.25 2.49 2.55
N ARG A 41 -15.36 1.83 2.94
CA ARG A 41 -16.71 2.41 2.92
C ARG A 41 -17.65 1.59 3.80
N ASN A 42 -18.30 2.24 4.77
CA ASN A 42 -19.36 1.66 5.59
C ASN A 42 -19.02 0.27 6.20
N ARG A 43 -17.79 0.10 6.70
CA ARG A 43 -17.31 -1.14 7.33
C ARG A 43 -16.62 -0.88 8.69
N THR A 44 -17.15 0.05 9.47
CA THR A 44 -16.53 0.52 10.72
C THR A 44 -16.19 -0.63 11.68
N ALA A 45 -17.09 -1.60 11.87
CA ALA A 45 -16.83 -2.76 12.73
C ALA A 45 -15.61 -3.59 12.26
N HIS A 46 -15.43 -3.78 10.94
CA HIS A 46 -14.25 -4.46 10.41
C HIS A 46 -12.99 -3.61 10.57
N LEU A 47 -13.08 -2.30 10.37
CA LEU A 47 -11.94 -1.40 10.57
C LEU A 47 -11.48 -1.41 12.02
N ASP A 48 -12.42 -1.38 12.97
CA ASP A 48 -12.12 -1.43 14.39
C ASP A 48 -11.41 -2.73 14.77
N GLU A 49 -11.88 -3.86 14.23
CA GLU A 49 -11.24 -5.17 14.46
C GLU A 49 -9.86 -5.25 13.81
N LEU A 50 -9.74 -4.77 12.56
CA LEU A 50 -8.49 -4.70 11.85
C LEU A 50 -7.46 -3.88 12.62
N LEU A 51 -7.80 -2.68 13.10
CA LEU A 51 -6.85 -1.84 13.83
C LEU A 51 -6.45 -2.45 15.18
N ARG A 52 -7.40 -3.08 15.89
CA ARG A 52 -7.10 -3.80 17.14
C ARG A 52 -6.08 -4.92 16.95
N HIS A 53 -6.17 -5.64 15.84
CA HIS A 53 -5.29 -6.78 15.54
C HIS A 53 -3.97 -6.35 14.87
N LEU A 54 -4.06 -5.44 13.90
CA LEU A 54 -2.95 -5.08 13.02
C LEU A 54 -1.91 -4.19 13.70
N LEU A 55 -2.34 -3.24 14.55
CA LEU A 55 -1.41 -2.36 15.26
C LEU A 55 -0.39 -3.14 16.13
N PRO A 56 -0.81 -4.05 17.04
CA PRO A 56 0.15 -4.84 17.80
C PRO A 56 0.95 -5.80 16.91
N PHE A 57 0.36 -6.32 15.83
CA PHE A 57 1.05 -7.17 14.86
C PHE A 57 2.23 -6.45 14.19
N LEU A 58 2.02 -5.22 13.69
CA LEU A 58 3.06 -4.39 13.08
C LEU A 58 4.13 -3.97 14.09
N ASN A 59 3.71 -3.60 15.32
CA ASN A 59 4.65 -3.28 16.40
C ASN A 59 5.55 -4.47 16.76
N ALA A 60 5.01 -5.69 16.80
CA ALA A 60 5.79 -6.90 17.05
C ALA A 60 6.82 -7.19 15.95
N GLN A 61 6.61 -6.68 14.73
CA GLN A 61 7.55 -6.77 13.61
C GLN A 61 8.53 -5.57 13.55
N ASN A 62 8.47 -4.65 14.51
CA ASN A 62 9.26 -3.40 14.52
C ASN A 62 9.08 -2.56 13.23
N VAL A 63 7.85 -2.58 12.69
CA VAL A 63 7.46 -1.86 11.49
C VAL A 63 6.89 -0.50 11.89
N SER A 64 7.52 0.57 11.42
CA SER A 64 7.00 1.93 11.53
C SER A 64 5.93 2.11 10.46
N SER A 65 4.68 2.37 10.84
CA SER A 65 3.57 2.40 9.89
C SER A 65 2.73 3.67 9.98
N HIS A 66 2.37 4.20 8.82
CA HIS A 66 1.37 5.24 8.65
C HIS A 66 0.15 4.63 7.97
N ILE A 67 -0.98 4.62 8.69
CA ILE A 67 -2.23 4.02 8.20
C ILE A 67 -3.10 5.10 7.55
N PHE A 68 -3.41 4.91 6.27
CA PHE A 68 -4.27 5.78 5.47
C PHE A 68 -5.59 5.04 5.17
N VAL A 69 -6.65 5.40 5.90
CA VAL A 69 -8.00 4.92 5.61
C VAL A 69 -8.61 5.83 4.55
N VAL A 70 -8.84 5.29 3.35
CA VAL A 70 -9.34 6.05 2.19
C VAL A 70 -10.83 5.77 2.01
N GLU A 71 -11.66 6.68 2.50
CA GLU A 71 -13.11 6.54 2.46
C GLU A 71 -13.70 6.98 1.12
N GLN A 72 -14.54 6.13 0.52
CA GLN A 72 -15.39 6.53 -0.61
C GLN A 72 -16.74 7.06 -0.12
N ILE A 73 -17.09 8.25 -0.59
CA ILE A 73 -18.42 8.84 -0.40
C ILE A 73 -19.51 7.86 -0.86
N ALA A 74 -20.65 7.92 -0.18
CA ALA A 74 -21.84 7.12 -0.47
C ALA A 74 -22.39 7.33 -1.90
N ASP A 75 -23.41 6.55 -2.26
CA ASP A 75 -24.22 6.71 -3.48
C ASP A 75 -23.52 6.49 -4.82
N GLN A 76 -22.31 5.93 -4.80
CA GLN A 76 -21.59 5.47 -5.99
C GLN A 76 -21.23 3.98 -5.90
N THR A 77 -20.93 3.34 -7.02
CA THR A 77 -20.33 1.99 -7.00
C THR A 77 -18.98 2.04 -6.30
N PHE A 78 -18.72 1.10 -5.39
CA PHE A 78 -17.43 1.04 -4.70
C PHE A 78 -16.31 0.76 -5.71
N ASN A 79 -15.26 1.59 -5.71
CA ASN A 79 -14.12 1.42 -6.59
C ASN A 79 -12.84 1.29 -5.77
N LYS A 80 -12.55 0.05 -5.38
CA LYS A 80 -11.37 -0.34 -4.59
C LYS A 80 -10.06 0.14 -5.23
N GLY A 81 -9.87 -0.12 -6.53
CA GLY A 81 -8.63 0.26 -7.23
C GLY A 81 -8.42 1.78 -7.29
N LYS A 82 -9.49 2.56 -7.49
CA LYS A 82 -9.42 4.03 -7.46
C LYS A 82 -9.02 4.53 -6.07
N LEU A 83 -9.58 3.96 -5.00
CA LEU A 83 -9.24 4.35 -3.63
C LEU A 83 -7.78 4.02 -3.29
N MET A 84 -7.28 2.88 -3.73
CA MET A 84 -5.86 2.52 -3.58
C MET A 84 -4.96 3.53 -4.28
N ASN A 85 -5.27 3.90 -5.53
CA ASN A 85 -4.49 4.91 -6.27
C ASN A 85 -4.54 6.29 -5.62
N VAL A 86 -5.71 6.73 -5.16
CA VAL A 86 -5.87 7.99 -4.43
C VAL A 86 -5.07 7.97 -3.12
N GLY A 87 -5.14 6.86 -2.38
CA GLY A 87 -4.36 6.66 -1.15
C GLY A 87 -2.86 6.72 -1.39
N PHE A 88 -2.37 6.13 -2.49
CA PHE A 88 -0.96 6.21 -2.88
C PHE A 88 -0.52 7.65 -3.14
N LEU A 89 -1.28 8.38 -3.96
CA LEU A 89 -0.95 9.78 -4.28
C LEU A 89 -0.97 10.67 -3.02
N PHE A 90 -1.94 10.45 -2.13
CA PHE A 90 -2.02 11.18 -0.86
C PHE A 90 -0.85 10.84 0.07
N ALA A 91 -0.55 9.55 0.26
CA ALA A 91 0.55 9.10 1.10
C ALA A 91 1.90 9.60 0.56
N LYS A 92 2.11 9.57 -0.75
CA LYS A 92 3.30 10.12 -1.41
C LYS A 92 3.42 11.64 -1.22
N HIS A 93 2.31 12.36 -1.17
CA HIS A 93 2.31 13.79 -0.86
C HIS A 93 2.63 14.06 0.61
N TRP A 94 2.20 13.17 1.52
CA TRP A 94 2.46 13.27 2.95
C TRP A 94 3.94 13.04 3.29
N ALA A 95 4.55 11.98 2.75
CA ALA A 95 5.97 11.68 2.92
C ALA A 95 6.50 10.73 1.84
N ASP A 96 7.83 10.66 1.71
CA ASP A 96 8.51 9.72 0.82
C ASP A 96 8.66 8.34 1.48
N PHE A 97 7.59 7.55 1.39
CA PHE A 97 7.56 6.19 1.90
C PHE A 97 8.32 5.24 0.97
N PRO A 98 9.20 4.37 1.50
CA PRO A 98 9.93 3.37 0.72
C PRO A 98 9.03 2.21 0.29
N CYS A 99 7.88 2.04 0.96
CA CYS A 99 6.99 0.91 0.77
C CYS A 99 5.53 1.33 0.97
N TYR A 100 4.70 0.85 0.04
CA TYR A 100 3.25 1.05 0.07
C TYR A 100 2.58 -0.32 0.12
N ILE A 101 1.73 -0.54 1.11
CA ILE A 101 0.98 -1.78 1.29
C ILE A 101 -0.50 -1.46 1.12
N PHE A 102 -1.15 -2.12 0.17
CA PHE A 102 -2.59 -2.07 0.00
C PHE A 102 -3.24 -3.19 0.80
N HIS A 103 -4.23 -2.87 1.62
CA HIS A 103 -4.77 -3.81 2.58
C HIS A 103 -6.30 -3.73 2.65
N ASP A 104 -6.97 -4.87 2.53
CA ASP A 104 -8.42 -4.91 2.65
C ASP A 104 -8.83 -4.75 4.11
N VAL A 105 -9.99 -4.14 4.35
CA VAL A 105 -10.46 -3.88 5.72
C VAL A 105 -10.84 -5.17 6.48
N ASP A 106 -11.05 -6.27 5.77
CA ASP A 106 -11.58 -7.54 6.29
C ASP A 106 -10.59 -8.71 6.22
N LEU A 107 -9.30 -8.45 5.98
CA LEU A 107 -8.24 -9.46 6.06
C LEU A 107 -7.44 -9.27 7.35
N LEU A 108 -7.22 -10.35 8.11
CA LEU A 108 -6.38 -10.32 9.31
C LEU A 108 -5.18 -11.25 9.10
N PRO A 109 -3.93 -10.82 9.37
CA PRO A 109 -2.79 -11.73 9.33
C PRO A 109 -2.84 -12.72 10.48
N GLU A 110 -2.86 -14.02 10.17
CA GLU A 110 -2.87 -15.10 11.17
C GLU A 110 -1.46 -15.51 11.65
N ASP A 111 -0.45 -15.34 10.79
CA ASP A 111 0.90 -15.82 11.02
C ASP A 111 1.90 -14.66 11.13
N SER A 112 2.63 -14.58 12.24
CA SER A 112 3.64 -13.53 12.49
C SER A 112 4.81 -13.57 11.50
N ARG A 113 4.99 -14.67 10.76
CA ARG A 113 5.98 -14.81 9.68
C ARG A 113 5.55 -14.06 8.41
N ASN A 114 4.30 -13.60 8.31
CA ASN A 114 3.88 -12.71 7.23
C ASN A 114 4.40 -11.29 7.50
N LEU A 115 5.62 -11.02 7.04
CA LEU A 115 6.26 -9.71 7.26
C LEU A 115 5.59 -8.60 6.45
N TYR A 116 5.14 -7.51 7.07
CA TYR A 116 4.54 -6.37 6.38
C TYR A 116 5.62 -5.41 5.87
N GLN A 117 6.31 -5.85 4.83
CA GLN A 117 7.40 -5.11 4.18
C GLN A 117 7.43 -5.39 2.68
N CYS A 118 7.93 -4.41 1.92
CA CYS A 118 8.23 -4.57 0.51
C CYS A 118 9.50 -5.39 0.32
N GLY A 119 9.58 -6.11 -0.80
CA GLY A 119 10.79 -6.78 -1.26
C GLY A 119 11.36 -6.09 -2.49
N LEU A 120 12.21 -6.80 -3.23
CA LEU A 120 12.78 -6.32 -4.51
C LEU A 120 11.72 -6.14 -5.61
N GLY A 121 10.52 -6.67 -5.43
CA GLY A 121 9.42 -6.54 -6.37
C GLY A 121 8.06 -6.60 -5.67
N PRO A 122 6.96 -6.57 -6.46
CA PRO A 122 5.61 -6.65 -5.94
C PRO A 122 5.41 -7.91 -5.09
N ARG A 123 4.79 -7.73 -3.92
CA ARG A 123 4.54 -8.83 -2.99
C ARG A 123 3.06 -8.97 -2.72
N HIS A 124 2.58 -10.21 -2.81
CA HIS A 124 1.23 -10.58 -2.39
C HIS A 124 1.27 -11.08 -0.94
N LEU A 125 0.62 -10.37 -0.01
CA LEU A 125 0.65 -10.68 1.43
C LEU A 125 -0.44 -11.66 1.87
N SER A 126 -1.59 -11.66 1.20
CA SER A 126 -2.75 -12.51 1.50
C SER A 126 -2.81 -13.72 0.58
N VAL A 127 -1.76 -14.56 0.61
CA VAL A 127 -1.62 -15.70 -0.31
C VAL A 127 -2.62 -16.82 0.01
N THR A 128 -2.86 -17.08 1.30
CA THR A 128 -3.78 -18.12 1.77
C THR A 128 -4.80 -17.48 2.71
N VAL A 129 -6.08 -17.60 2.40
CA VAL A 129 -7.18 -16.99 3.15
C VAL A 129 -8.15 -18.08 3.61
N ASP A 130 -8.66 -17.97 4.84
CA ASP A 130 -9.58 -18.91 5.48
C ASP A 130 -10.87 -19.13 4.65
N THR A 131 -11.44 -18.06 4.10
CA THR A 131 -12.63 -18.09 3.25
C THR A 131 -12.41 -18.81 1.91
N LEU A 132 -11.15 -18.97 1.49
CA LEU A 132 -10.74 -19.77 0.33
C LEU A 132 -10.25 -21.18 0.72
N GLY A 133 -10.32 -21.52 2.01
CA GLY A 133 -9.85 -22.79 2.55
C GLY A 133 -8.33 -22.91 2.54
N TYR A 134 -7.61 -21.79 2.67
CA TYR A 134 -6.15 -21.70 2.62
C TYR A 134 -5.54 -22.27 1.33
N LYS A 135 -6.23 -22.09 0.19
CA LYS A 135 -5.83 -22.53 -1.15
C LYS A 135 -5.58 -21.37 -2.09
#